data_AF-A0A9E0SS01-F1
#
_entry.id   AF-A0A9E0SS01-F1
#
_cell.length_a   1.000
_cell.length_b   1.000
_cell.length_c   1.000
_cell.angle_alpha   90.00
_cell.angle_beta   90.00
_cell.angle_gamma   90.00
#
_symmetry.space_group_name_H-M   'P 1'
#
loop_
_entity.id
_entity.type
_entity.pdbx_description
1 polymer ?
#
loop_
_entity_poly.entity_id
_entity_poly.type
_entity_poly.pdbx_seq_one_letter_code
_entity_poly.pdbx_strand_id
1 'polypeptide(L)'
;MLLSPHQQALRTAVIDAFNAKKARRFVERQVKHISMNRDLADGIKFLFDEHGRPPANAPLEDVVDERRRIEYQIKWFEGILLELRSRLIRVREVEDYALEMLANQFPPE
;
A
#
# COMPACT_ATOMS: atom_id res chain seq x y z
N MET A 1 1.29 33.61 -18.78
CA MET A 1 -0.03 33.75 -19.42
C MET A 1 -1.08 33.18 -18.47
N LEU A 2 -2.02 33.99 -18.00
CA LEU A 2 -3.15 33.55 -17.19
C LEU A 2 -4.07 32.68 -18.07
N LEU A 3 -4.28 31.43 -17.66
CA LEU A 3 -5.19 30.51 -18.33
C LEU A 3 -6.61 31.06 -18.21
N SER A 4 -7.40 30.98 -19.29
CA SER A 4 -8.81 31.37 -19.21
C SER A 4 -9.57 30.44 -18.24
N PRO A 5 -10.69 30.89 -17.64
CA PRO A 5 -11.44 30.08 -16.67
C PRO A 5 -11.80 28.68 -17.19
N HIS A 6 -12.13 28.57 -18.48
CA HIS A 6 -12.41 27.29 -19.14
C HIS A 6 -11.16 26.40 -19.27
N GLN A 7 -9.99 26.99 -19.52
CA GLN A 7 -8.72 26.23 -19.60
C GLN A 7 -8.26 25.75 -18.23
N GLN A 8 -8.52 26.52 -17.17
CA GLN A 8 -8.31 26.09 -15.79
C GLN A 8 -9.24 24.93 -15.41
N ALA A 9 -10.53 25.04 -15.68
CA ALA A 9 -11.50 23.97 -15.42
C ALA A 9 -11.13 22.66 -16.15
N LEU A 10 -10.71 22.76 -17.42
CA LEU A 10 -10.25 21.61 -18.19
C LEU A 10 -8.97 21.00 -17.60
N ARG A 11 -8.01 21.83 -17.17
CA ARG A 11 -6.78 21.37 -16.52
C ARG A 11 -7.08 20.61 -15.23
N THR A 12 -7.96 21.15 -14.39
CA THR A 12 -8.39 20.50 -13.13
C THR A 12 -9.06 19.17 -13.41
N ALA A 13 -10.01 19.12 -14.35
CA ALA A 13 -10.69 17.88 -14.73
C ALA A 13 -9.73 16.80 -15.26
N VAL A 14 -8.71 17.19 -16.03
CA VAL A 14 -7.68 16.26 -16.53
C VAL A 14 -6.78 15.75 -15.40
N ILE A 15 -6.41 16.62 -14.45
CA ILE A 15 -5.64 16.24 -13.26
C ILE A 15 -6.44 15.28 -12.39
N ASP A 16 -7.72 15.54 -12.17
CA ASP A 16 -8.60 14.68 -11.37
C ASP A 16 -8.78 13.31 -12.02
N ALA A 17 -9.01 13.27 -13.33
CA ALA A 17 -9.10 12.01 -14.07
C ALA A 17 -7.78 11.22 -14.03
N PHE A 18 -6.63 11.91 -14.10
CA PHE A 18 -5.32 11.28 -13.98
C PHE A 18 -5.07 10.72 -12.59
N ASN A 19 -5.41 11.48 -11.54
CA ASN A 19 -5.29 11.07 -10.14
C ASN A 19 -6.20 9.87 -9.83
N ALA A 20 -7.45 9.90 -10.32
CA ALA A 20 -8.38 8.77 -10.20
C ALA A 20 -7.84 7.50 -10.86
N LYS A 21 -7.23 7.62 -12.06
CA LYS A 21 -6.60 6.49 -12.76
C LYS A 21 -5.39 5.95 -12.02
N LYS A 22 -4.60 6.82 -11.39
CA LYS A 22 -3.44 6.44 -10.57
C LYS A 22 -3.88 5.72 -9.29
N ALA A 23 -4.92 6.23 -8.61
CA ALA A 23 -5.51 5.62 -7.43
C ALA A 23 -6.09 4.23 -7.75
N ARG A 24 -6.85 4.10 -8.84
CA ARG A 24 -7.37 2.81 -9.31
C ARG A 24 -6.26 1.79 -9.56
N ARG A 25 -5.20 2.16 -10.29
CA ARG A 25 -4.03 1.28 -10.53
C ARG A 25 -3.27 0.93 -9.27
N PHE A 26 -3.30 1.79 -8.25
CA PHE A 26 -2.73 1.50 -6.95
C PHE A 26 -3.58 0.47 -6.21
N VAL A 27 -4.89 0.69 -6.12
CA VAL A 27 -5.85 -0.24 -5.50
C VAL A 27 -5.83 -1.61 -6.19
N GLU A 28 -5.85 -1.68 -7.53
CA GLU A 28 -5.75 -2.94 -8.27
C GLU A 28 -4.46 -3.73 -7.95
N ARG A 29 -3.33 -3.03 -7.75
CA ARG A 29 -2.08 -3.66 -7.31
C ARG A 29 -2.17 -4.17 -5.88
N GLN A 30 -2.77 -3.39 -4.98
CA GLN A 30 -2.96 -3.80 -3.57
C GLN A 30 -3.93 -4.99 -3.45
N VAL A 31 -5.02 -5.03 -4.23
CA VAL A 31 -5.95 -6.17 -4.26
C VAL A 31 -5.25 -7.46 -4.68
N LYS A 32 -4.29 -7.39 -5.61
CA LYS A 32 -3.46 -8.54 -6.00
C LYS A 32 -2.58 -9.05 -4.84
N HIS A 33 -2.15 -8.17 -3.94
CA HIS A 33 -1.45 -8.54 -2.71
C HIS A 33 -2.39 -9.10 -1.63
N ILE A 34 -3.67 -8.69 -1.60
CA ILE A 34 -4.69 -9.30 -0.73
C ILE A 34 -4.98 -10.74 -1.17
N SER A 35 -4.93 -11.06 -2.46
CA SER A 35 -5.00 -12.46 -2.92
C SER A 35 -3.86 -13.32 -2.35
N MET A 36 -2.66 -12.76 -2.14
CA MET A 36 -1.55 -13.43 -1.45
C MET A 36 -1.87 -13.73 0.03
N ASN A 37 -2.67 -12.89 0.73
CA ASN A 37 -3.14 -13.19 2.08
C ASN A 37 -4.11 -14.38 2.11
N ARG A 38 -4.84 -14.63 1.01
CA ARG A 38 -5.69 -15.82 0.88
C ARG A 38 -4.84 -17.09 0.78
N ASP A 39 -3.76 -17.05 0.00
CA ASP A 39 -2.79 -18.16 -0.09
C ASP A 39 -2.08 -18.42 1.25
N LEU A 40 -1.81 -17.36 2.02
CA LEU A 40 -1.25 -17.43 3.38
C LEU A 40 -2.25 -18.08 4.36
N ALA A 41 -3.53 -17.71 4.29
CA ALA A 41 -4.57 -18.31 5.11
C ALA A 41 -4.83 -19.79 4.76
N ASP A 42 -4.74 -20.14 3.48
CA ASP A 42 -4.88 -21.53 3.02
C ASP A 42 -3.65 -22.39 3.41
N GLY A 43 -2.43 -21.83 3.39
CA GLY A 43 -1.23 -22.49 3.89
C GLY A 43 -1.24 -22.77 5.39
N ILE A 44 -1.72 -21.81 6.19
CA ILE A 44 -1.85 -21.97 7.65
C ILE A 44 -2.92 -23.02 7.99
N LYS A 45 -4.01 -23.11 7.24
CA LYS A 45 -5.05 -24.14 7.44
C LYS A 45 -4.55 -25.57 7.29
N PHE A 46 -3.50 -25.81 6.50
CA PHE A 46 -2.93 -27.14 6.33
C PHE A 46 -2.15 -27.60 7.58
N LEU A 47 -1.63 -26.65 8.35
CA LEU A 47 -0.81 -26.92 9.53
C LEU A 47 -1.61 -27.16 10.80
N PHE A 48 -2.92 -26.95 10.79
CA PHE A 48 -3.73 -27.04 11.99
C PHE A 48 -5.07 -27.75 11.73
N ASP A 49 -5.44 -28.65 12.63
CA ASP A 49 -6.75 -29.30 12.67
C ASP A 49 -7.85 -28.33 13.13
N GLU A 50 -9.08 -28.83 13.21
CA GLU A 50 -10.27 -28.06 13.62
C GLU A 50 -10.17 -27.47 15.04
N HIS A 51 -9.18 -27.90 15.83
CA HIS A 51 -8.91 -27.41 17.18
C HIS A 51 -7.68 -26.50 17.25
N GLY A 52 -7.07 -26.16 16.11
CA GLY A 52 -5.87 -25.32 16.06
C GLY A 52 -4.59 -26.05 16.45
N ARG A 53 -4.57 -27.39 16.40
CA ARG A 53 -3.39 -28.21 16.74
C ARG A 53 -2.73 -28.78 15.48
N PRO A 54 -1.40 -29.00 15.48
CA PRO A 54 -0.76 -29.69 14.37
C PRO A 54 -1.43 -31.03 14.09
N PRO A 55 -1.71 -31.38 12.82
CA PRO A 55 -2.25 -32.69 12.46
C PRO A 55 -1.36 -33.78 13.06
N ALA A 56 -1.96 -34.85 13.58
CA ALA A 56 -1.24 -35.92 14.31
C ALA A 56 -0.11 -36.60 13.50
N ASN A 57 -0.08 -36.39 12.18
CA ASN A 57 0.86 -36.93 11.22
C ASN A 57 1.62 -35.87 10.39
N ALA A 58 1.56 -34.59 10.75
CA ALA A 58 2.33 -33.56 10.05
C ALA A 58 3.84 -33.77 10.29
N PRO A 59 4.67 -33.94 9.24
CA PRO A 59 6.11 -34.02 9.39
C PRO A 59 6.66 -32.76 10.06
N LEU A 60 7.57 -32.93 11.03
CA LEU A 60 8.21 -31.81 11.71
C LEU A 60 8.96 -30.89 10.73
N GLU A 61 9.47 -31.46 9.64
CA GLU A 61 10.14 -30.72 8.55
C GLU A 61 9.21 -29.70 7.88
N ASP A 62 7.99 -30.10 7.54
CA ASP A 62 6.99 -29.21 6.92
C ASP A 62 6.61 -28.04 7.84
N VAL A 63 6.48 -28.31 9.15
CA VAL A 63 6.22 -27.28 10.17
C VAL A 63 7.38 -26.30 10.27
N VAL A 64 8.62 -26.80 10.21
CA VAL A 64 9.84 -25.97 10.26
C VAL A 64 9.97 -25.10 9.01
N ASP A 65 9.64 -25.63 7.84
CA ASP A 65 9.74 -24.90 6.58
C ASP A 65 8.65 -23.83 6.44
N GLU A 66 7.42 -24.11 6.86
CA GLU A 66 6.36 -23.09 6.87
C GLU A 66 6.66 -22.00 7.92
N ARG A 67 7.22 -22.34 9.09
CA ARG A 67 7.74 -21.33 10.04
C ARG A 67 8.77 -20.42 9.38
N ARG A 68 9.77 -21.00 8.69
CA ARG A 68 10.80 -20.22 7.98
C ARG A 68 10.22 -19.34 6.89
N ARG A 69 9.21 -19.84 6.16
CA ARG A 69 8.48 -19.07 5.15
C ARG A 69 7.77 -17.87 5.76
N ILE A 70 7.05 -18.07 6.87
CA ILE A 70 6.38 -17.00 7.61
C ILE A 70 7.40 -15.97 8.11
N GLU A 71 8.51 -16.40 8.70
CA GLU A 71 9.59 -15.51 9.16
C GLU A 71 10.18 -14.67 8.02
N TYR A 72 10.35 -15.27 6.84
CA TYR A 72 10.81 -14.53 5.66
C TYR A 72 9.78 -13.51 5.19
N GLN A 73 8.49 -13.89 5.14
CA GLN A 73 7.41 -12.98 4.76
C GLN A 73 7.30 -11.80 5.72
N ILE A 74 7.44 -12.02 7.02
CA ILE A 74 7.46 -10.94 8.04
C ILE A 74 8.56 -9.93 7.71
N LYS A 75 9.80 -10.39 7.51
CA LYS A 75 10.92 -9.50 7.17
C LYS A 75 10.69 -8.71 5.88
N TRP A 76 10.08 -9.36 4.88
CA TRP A 76 9.74 -8.70 3.62
C TRP A 76 8.68 -7.61 3.82
N PHE A 77 7.63 -7.88 4.62
CA PHE A 77 6.62 -6.88 4.96
C PHE A 77 7.19 -5.71 5.77
N GLU A 78 8.11 -5.96 6.70
CA GLU A 78 8.83 -4.92 7.43
C GLU A 78 9.60 -4.00 6.48
N GLY A 79 10.30 -4.56 5.49
CA GLY A 79 11.01 -3.79 4.47
C GLY A 79 10.08 -2.91 3.63
N ILE A 80 8.92 -3.45 3.22
CA ILE A 80 7.91 -2.67 2.50
C ILE A 80 7.33 -1.56 3.37
N LEU A 81 7.01 -1.86 4.62
CA LEU A 81 6.47 -0.89 5.55
C LEU A 81 7.44 0.29 5.74
N LEU A 82 8.74 0.00 5.85
CA LEU A 82 9.78 1.01 5.93
C LEU A 82 9.80 1.90 4.68
N GLU A 83 9.83 1.31 3.49
CA GLU A 83 9.83 2.06 2.23
C GLU A 83 8.57 2.92 2.05
N LEU A 84 7.40 2.39 2.42
CA LEU A 84 6.14 3.15 2.37
C LEU A 84 6.16 4.34 3.33
N ARG A 85 6.69 4.16 4.55
CA ARG A 85 6.87 5.26 5.51
C ARG A 85 7.80 6.33 4.96
N SER A 86 8.94 5.95 4.38
CA SER A 86 9.87 6.90 3.75
C SER A 86 9.24 7.68 2.59
N ARG A 87 8.44 7.01 1.75
CA ARG A 87 7.70 7.68 0.66
C ARG A 87 6.64 8.63 1.19
N LEU A 88 5.92 8.26 2.24
CA LEU A 88 4.91 9.11 2.87
C LEU A 88 5.53 10.41 3.39
N ILE A 89 6.70 10.34 4.03
CA ILE A 89 7.43 11.53 4.49
C ILE A 89 7.70 12.48 3.32
N ARG A 90 8.26 11.97 2.21
CA ARG A 90 8.53 12.80 1.02
C ARG A 90 7.28 13.44 0.43
N VAL A 91 6.16 12.71 0.43
CA VAL A 91 4.89 13.26 -0.08
C VAL A 91 4.38 14.38 0.83
N ARG A 92 4.50 14.22 2.16
CA ARG A 92 4.16 15.28 3.11
C ARG A 92 5.02 16.52 2.95
N GLU A 93 6.34 16.35 2.79
CA GLU A 93 7.25 17.48 2.55
C GLU A 93 6.84 18.29 1.30
N VAL A 94 6.42 17.60 0.23
CA VAL A 94 5.91 18.26 -0.99
C VAL A 94 4.57 18.94 -0.75
N GLU A 95 3.67 18.32 0.01
CA GLU A 95 2.37 18.88 0.38
C GLU A 95 2.54 20.14 1.23
N ASP A 96 3.36 20.08 2.28
CA ASP A 96 3.66 21.20 3.18
C ASP A 96 4.26 22.38 2.39
N TYR A 97 5.24 22.11 1.51
CA TYR A 97 5.82 23.13 0.64
C TYR A 97 4.78 23.76 -0.31
N ALA A 98 3.88 22.97 -0.87
CA ALA A 98 2.83 23.49 -1.74
C ALA A 98 1.83 24.38 -0.96
N LEU A 99 1.50 23.99 0.28
CA LEU A 99 0.66 24.78 1.17
C LEU A 99 1.32 26.10 1.58
N GLU A 100 2.62 26.08 1.90
CA GLU A 100 3.40 27.30 2.17
C GLU A 100 3.42 28.26 0.98
N MET A 101 3.60 27.74 -0.24
CA MET A 101 3.57 28.56 -1.46
C MET A 101 2.20 29.20 -1.69
N LEU A 102 1.11 28.47 -1.42
CA LEU A 102 -0.25 29.01 -1.51
C LEU A 102 -0.51 30.08 -0.45
N ALA A 103 -0.07 29.86 0.79
CA ALA A 103 -0.21 30.84 1.87
C ALA A 103 0.55 32.15 1.56
N ASN A 104 1.74 32.05 0.95
CA ASN A 104 2.51 33.22 0.53
C ASN A 104 1.90 33.95 -0.69
N GLN A 105 1.11 33.26 -1.51
CA GLN A 105 0.39 33.85 -2.65
C GLN A 105 -0.88 34.61 -2.24
N PHE A 106 -1.47 34.26 -1.09
CA PHE A 106 -2.67 34.87 -0.54
C PHE A 106 -2.45 35.20 0.95
N PRO A 107 -1.64 36.23 1.26
CA PRO A 107 -1.42 36.62 2.65
C PRO A 107 -2.75 37.05 3.28
N PRO A 108 -3.03 36.67 4.54
CA PRO A 108 -4.20 37.18 5.27
C PRO A 108 -4.06 38.70 5.41
N GLU A 109 -5.14 39.43 5.14
CA GLU A 109 -5.26 40.89 5.35
C GLU A 109 -4.94 41.30 6.79
#